data_AF-J0LUD0-F1
#
_entry.id   AF-J0LUD0-F1
#
_cell.length_a   1.000
_cell.length_b   1.000
_cell.length_c   1.000
_cell.angle_alpha   90.00
_cell.angle_beta   90.00
_cell.angle_gamma   90.00
#
_symmetry.space_group_name_H-M   'P 1'
#
loop_
_entity.id
_entity.type
_entity.pdbx_description
1 polymer ?
#
loop_
_entity_poly.entity_id
_entity_poly.type
_entity_poly.pdbx_seq_one_letter_code
_entity_poly.pdbx_strand_id
1 'polypeptide(L)'
;MPKNEIEAYDPYFQVFKELKNTLFKKSDKEGYYALKTECKNIKDYIIQSSEFQTFHASVLSAFDRLELFETFDNLEQIFKEDDSKTKQETPKTLIESVCSKVLYEFEKVEILDKYGVYQLFKDYYNEVLQDDWLLLLFNGFLSAKELRKLTPLKDKNKKANYLEEPDFIIQKTYYKSDLIPKNLIKQRFFEKEAKELEELENALNEKEALLDEFIEEHSNEEGLFYELKINESVLKKELKNATDLEDKKILKTALALLEAKNKALKMKNKAYEELELKAFHQYKNLEINEIKDLIIQDKWLNSLKNALENKILKRINALTSAINEIIQTYSNSLLELDKEVKESESKVLEHLKDLGLMG
;
A
#
# COMPACT_ATOMS: atom_id res chain seq x y z
N MET A 1 31.53 14.85 7.64
CA MET A 1 30.69 15.06 6.44
C MET A 1 30.93 16.46 5.89
N PRO A 2 31.33 16.62 4.62
CA PRO A 2 31.46 17.91 3.94
C PRO A 2 30.17 18.72 3.95
N LYS A 3 30.29 20.04 4.06
CA LYS A 3 29.14 20.96 4.12
C LYS A 3 28.28 20.91 2.84
N ASN A 4 28.91 20.85 1.68
CA ASN A 4 28.25 20.81 0.36
C ASN A 4 27.32 19.60 0.17
N GLU A 5 27.68 18.43 0.70
CA GLU A 5 26.82 17.23 0.61
C GLU A 5 25.54 17.37 1.44
N ILE A 6 25.62 18.06 2.58
CA ILE A 6 24.43 18.36 3.39
C ILE A 6 23.60 19.50 2.75
N GLU A 7 24.26 20.51 2.19
CA GLU A 7 23.60 21.64 1.51
C GLU A 7 22.85 21.24 0.24
N ALA A 8 23.22 20.12 -0.40
CA ALA A 8 22.46 19.56 -1.52
C ALA A 8 20.99 19.24 -1.16
N TYR A 9 20.68 19.07 0.13
CA TYR A 9 19.33 18.81 0.66
C TYR A 9 18.73 20.02 1.37
N ASP A 10 19.30 21.23 1.19
CA ASP A 10 18.79 22.45 1.80
C ASP A 10 17.31 22.72 1.55
N PRO A 11 16.69 22.42 0.38
CA PRO A 11 15.23 22.56 0.22
C PRO A 11 14.43 21.78 1.26
N TYR A 12 14.89 20.59 1.67
CA TYR A 12 14.26 19.83 2.75
C TYR A 12 14.53 20.46 4.11
N PHE A 13 15.76 20.93 4.35
CA PHE A 13 16.13 21.53 5.63
C PHE A 13 15.59 22.95 5.83
N GLN A 14 15.09 23.62 4.80
CA GLN A 14 14.30 24.84 4.97
C GLN A 14 12.95 24.56 5.62
N VAL A 15 12.37 23.38 5.36
CA VAL A 15 11.10 22.95 5.96
C VAL A 15 11.33 22.16 7.26
N PHE A 16 12.38 21.33 7.30
CA PHE A 16 12.77 20.52 8.45
C PHE A 16 14.06 21.05 9.09
N LYS A 17 13.99 22.25 9.68
CA LYS A 17 15.13 22.96 10.26
C LYS A 17 15.66 22.26 11.51
N GLU A 18 14.75 21.84 12.39
CA GLU A 18 15.09 21.11 13.61
C GLU A 18 15.61 19.70 13.30
N LEU A 19 15.15 19.08 12.21
CA LEU A 19 15.73 17.84 11.71
C LEU A 19 17.22 18.00 11.39
N LYS A 20 17.63 19.06 10.68
CA LYS A 20 19.06 19.33 10.38
C LYS A 20 19.87 19.44 11.68
N ASN A 21 19.34 20.17 12.66
CA ASN A 21 19.97 20.37 13.96
C ASN A 21 20.01 19.07 14.79
N THR A 22 19.06 18.18 14.61
CA THR A 22 18.96 16.90 15.32
C THR A 22 19.95 15.88 14.75
N LEU A 23 20.13 15.87 13.44
CA LEU A 23 21.03 14.93 12.77
C LEU A 23 22.49 15.39 12.82
N PHE A 24 22.74 16.69 12.65
CA PHE A 24 24.09 17.21 12.45
C PHE A 24 24.49 18.25 13.51
N LYS A 25 25.76 18.27 13.87
CA LYS A 25 26.39 19.34 14.65
C LYS A 25 27.60 19.90 13.89
N LYS A 26 27.95 21.16 14.16
CA LYS A 26 29.17 21.76 13.61
C LYS A 26 30.40 20.92 14.01
N SER A 27 31.28 20.63 13.05
CA SER A 27 32.56 19.97 13.31
C SER A 27 33.62 20.98 13.76
N ASP A 28 34.65 20.50 14.44
CA ASP A 28 35.85 21.28 14.77
C ASP A 28 36.65 21.68 13.52
N LYS A 29 36.46 20.95 12.41
CA LYS A 29 37.03 21.28 11.10
C LYS A 29 36.08 22.18 10.31
N GLU A 30 36.56 23.36 9.92
CA GLU A 30 35.82 24.30 9.08
C GLU A 30 35.41 23.65 7.74
N GLY A 31 34.16 23.86 7.33
CA GLY A 31 33.59 23.24 6.13
C GLY A 31 33.01 21.84 6.33
N TYR A 32 32.92 21.34 7.58
CA TYR A 32 32.40 20.00 7.87
C TYR A 32 31.33 20.00 8.99
N TYR A 33 30.44 19.01 8.91
CA TYR A 33 29.51 18.60 9.96
C TYR A 33 29.91 17.24 10.55
N ALA A 34 29.58 17.05 11.83
CA ALA A 34 29.66 15.79 12.55
C ALA A 34 28.24 15.24 12.81
N LEU A 35 28.11 13.91 12.81
CA LEU A 35 26.85 13.23 13.14
C LEU A 35 26.57 13.34 14.64
N LYS A 36 25.31 13.50 15.02
CA LYS A 36 24.87 13.24 16.40
C LYS A 36 24.58 11.74 16.53
N THR A 37 25.35 11.05 17.38
CA THR A 37 25.51 9.58 17.47
C THR A 37 24.27 8.77 17.89
N GLU A 38 23.11 9.38 18.07
CA GLU A 38 21.91 8.74 18.64
C GLU A 38 20.81 8.41 17.60
N CYS A 39 21.01 8.73 16.31
CA CYS A 39 19.97 8.59 15.30
C CYS A 39 19.88 7.16 14.73
N LYS A 40 19.41 6.20 15.54
CA LYS A 40 18.85 4.94 15.01
C LYS A 40 17.45 5.25 14.46
N ASN A 41 17.17 4.88 13.21
CA ASN A 41 15.87 5.05 12.54
C ASN A 41 15.49 6.51 12.23
N ILE A 42 16.25 7.14 11.32
CA ILE A 42 16.04 8.52 10.84
C ILE A 42 14.63 8.74 10.27
N LYS A 43 14.05 7.73 9.64
CA LYS A 43 12.71 7.83 9.06
C LYS A 43 11.66 8.13 10.13
N ASP A 44 11.70 7.39 11.23
CA ASP A 44 10.75 7.59 12.32
C ASP A 44 10.93 8.95 12.97
N TYR A 45 12.19 9.41 13.14
CA TYR A 45 12.47 10.77 13.62
C TYR A 45 11.87 11.85 12.71
N ILE A 46 11.97 11.69 11.38
CA ILE A 46 11.37 12.63 10.44
C ILE A 46 9.85 12.62 10.58
N ILE A 47 9.23 11.44 10.52
CA ILE A 47 7.76 11.32 10.51
C ILE A 47 7.13 11.77 11.84
N GLN A 48 7.82 11.56 12.97
CA GLN A 48 7.33 11.98 14.29
C GLN A 48 7.61 13.45 14.61
N SER A 49 8.41 14.15 13.79
CA SER A 49 8.72 15.56 14.02
C SER A 49 7.49 16.46 13.86
N SER A 50 7.41 17.50 14.69
CA SER A 50 6.38 18.55 14.56
C SER A 50 6.47 19.27 13.22
N GLU A 51 7.67 19.35 12.64
CA GLU A 51 7.91 19.96 11.33
C GLU A 51 7.26 19.14 10.22
N PHE A 52 7.41 17.80 10.25
CA PHE A 52 6.73 16.91 9.32
C PHE A 52 5.21 16.96 9.49
N GLN A 53 4.69 16.93 10.72
CA GLN A 53 3.25 17.04 10.96
C GLN A 53 2.68 18.37 10.45
N THR A 54 3.40 19.48 10.63
CA THR A 54 3.00 20.80 10.13
C THR A 54 3.02 20.86 8.60
N PHE A 55 4.07 20.31 7.98
CA PHE A 55 4.16 20.19 6.53
C PHE A 55 3.05 19.31 5.95
N HIS A 56 2.81 18.15 6.56
CA HIS A 56 1.76 17.22 6.16
C HIS A 56 0.37 17.87 6.24
N ALA A 57 0.08 18.55 7.36
CA ALA A 57 -1.16 19.30 7.52
C ALA A 57 -1.32 20.44 6.50
N SER A 58 -0.24 21.11 6.10
CA SER A 58 -0.31 22.16 5.09
C SER A 58 -0.61 21.61 3.69
N VAL A 59 -0.07 20.44 3.36
CA VAL A 59 -0.38 19.69 2.13
C VAL A 59 -1.85 19.28 2.09
N LEU A 60 -2.36 18.70 3.19
CA LEU A 60 -3.78 18.33 3.29
C LEU A 60 -4.69 19.55 3.19
N SER A 61 -4.34 20.65 3.85
CA SER A 61 -5.10 21.90 3.77
C SER A 61 -5.11 22.47 2.34
N ALA A 62 -4.02 22.32 1.58
CA ALA A 62 -3.96 22.71 0.18
C ALA A 62 -4.86 21.84 -0.70
N PHE A 63 -4.92 20.53 -0.43
CA PHE A 63 -5.85 19.62 -1.08
C PHE A 63 -7.31 19.99 -0.77
N ASP A 64 -7.64 20.28 0.49
CA ASP A 64 -9.02 20.62 0.89
C ASP A 64 -9.50 21.94 0.24
N ARG A 65 -8.61 22.94 0.09
CA ARG A 65 -8.90 24.20 -0.62
C ARG A 65 -9.19 24.02 -2.11
N LEU A 66 -8.90 22.86 -2.69
CA LEU A 66 -9.31 22.56 -4.06
C LEU A 66 -10.84 22.45 -4.19
N GLU A 67 -11.56 22.16 -3.10
CA GLU A 67 -13.04 22.07 -3.09
C GLU A 67 -13.58 21.12 -4.17
N LEU A 68 -12.87 19.99 -4.35
CA LEU A 68 -13.16 19.03 -5.43
C LEU A 68 -14.53 18.40 -5.29
N PHE A 69 -15.03 18.22 -4.06
CA PHE A 69 -16.35 17.65 -3.84
C PHE A 69 -17.43 18.53 -4.48
N GLU A 70 -17.46 19.83 -4.19
CA GLU A 70 -18.42 20.77 -4.76
C GLU A 70 -18.29 20.85 -6.29
N THR A 71 -17.05 20.85 -6.78
CA THR A 71 -16.77 20.83 -8.22
C THR A 71 -17.36 19.59 -8.90
N PHE A 72 -17.20 18.41 -8.28
CA PHE A 72 -17.63 17.14 -8.86
C PHE A 72 -19.10 16.81 -8.59
N ASP A 73 -19.69 17.34 -7.53
CA ASP A 73 -21.11 17.13 -7.20
C ASP A 73 -22.04 17.83 -8.21
N ASN A 74 -21.55 18.93 -8.78
CA ASN A 74 -22.22 19.73 -9.80
C ASN A 74 -22.02 19.24 -11.24
N LEU A 75 -21.37 18.08 -11.46
CA LEU A 75 -21.08 17.55 -12.81
C LEU A 75 -22.33 17.47 -13.70
N GLU A 76 -23.47 16.99 -13.17
CA GLU A 76 -24.71 16.90 -13.97
C GLU A 76 -25.21 18.26 -14.44
N GLN A 77 -25.03 19.33 -13.66
CA GLN A 77 -25.43 20.68 -14.07
C GLN A 77 -24.46 21.19 -15.14
N ILE A 78 -23.16 21.08 -14.88
CA ILE A 78 -22.07 21.47 -15.79
C ILE A 78 -22.24 20.78 -17.16
N PHE A 79 -22.72 19.53 -17.17
CA PHE A 79 -22.89 18.73 -18.39
C PHE A 79 -24.24 18.92 -19.10
N LYS A 80 -25.26 19.48 -18.43
CA LYS A 80 -26.58 19.76 -19.02
C LYS A 80 -26.64 21.08 -19.78
N GLU A 81 -25.80 22.05 -19.42
CA GLU A 81 -25.82 23.41 -19.98
C GLU A 81 -25.24 23.52 -21.40
N ASP A 82 -24.67 22.44 -21.96
CA ASP A 82 -23.84 22.49 -23.17
C ASP A 82 -24.45 21.76 -24.38
N ASP A 83 -24.42 22.42 -25.55
CA ASP A 83 -24.94 21.91 -26.82
C ASP A 83 -24.13 20.66 -27.27
N SER A 84 -24.72 19.82 -28.12
CA SER A 84 -24.23 18.46 -28.45
C SER A 84 -22.77 18.33 -28.92
N LYS A 85 -22.12 19.42 -29.34
CA LYS A 85 -20.74 19.46 -29.86
C LYS A 85 -19.68 19.67 -28.78
N THR A 86 -20.04 20.28 -27.64
CA THR A 86 -19.13 20.69 -26.56
C THR A 86 -19.09 19.69 -25.40
N LYS A 87 -20.04 18.75 -25.29
CA LYS A 87 -20.04 17.68 -24.27
C LYS A 87 -18.77 16.83 -24.20
N GLN A 88 -18.01 16.73 -25.30
CA GLN A 88 -16.71 16.04 -25.32
C GLN A 88 -15.54 16.94 -24.85
N GLU A 89 -15.72 18.26 -24.90
CA GLU A 89 -14.75 19.26 -24.46
C GLU A 89 -14.94 19.62 -22.98
N THR A 90 -16.16 19.54 -22.44
CA THR A 90 -16.48 19.88 -21.04
C THR A 90 -15.63 19.11 -20.00
N PRO A 91 -15.44 17.78 -20.09
CA PRO A 91 -14.51 17.05 -19.22
C PRO A 91 -13.08 17.59 -19.26
N LYS A 92 -12.57 17.88 -20.46
CA LYS A 92 -11.20 18.37 -20.65
C LYS A 92 -11.03 19.75 -20.04
N THR A 93 -11.97 20.66 -20.28
CA THR A 93 -11.96 22.01 -19.71
C THR A 93 -12.04 21.97 -18.19
N LEU A 94 -12.88 21.09 -17.63
CA LEU A 94 -13.01 20.94 -16.19
C LEU A 94 -11.71 20.46 -15.54
N ILE A 95 -11.05 19.43 -16.10
CA ILE A 95 -9.77 18.98 -15.55
C ILE A 95 -8.67 20.04 -15.71
N GLU A 96 -8.64 20.84 -16.79
CA GLU A 96 -7.68 21.95 -16.90
C GLU A 96 -7.91 23.01 -15.80
N SER A 97 -9.17 23.30 -15.46
CA SER A 97 -9.51 24.22 -14.36
C SER A 97 -9.03 23.67 -13.01
N VAL A 98 -9.31 22.39 -12.73
CA VAL A 98 -8.84 21.71 -11.51
C VAL A 98 -7.32 21.72 -11.44
N CYS A 99 -6.63 21.35 -12.52
CA CYS A 99 -5.18 21.34 -12.58
C CYS A 99 -4.56 22.74 -12.43
N SER A 100 -5.23 23.78 -12.92
CA SER A 100 -4.81 25.17 -12.71
C SER A 100 -4.93 25.57 -11.23
N LYS A 101 -6.01 25.17 -10.55
CA LYS A 101 -6.19 25.37 -9.09
C LYS A 101 -5.12 24.60 -8.30
N VAL A 102 -4.76 23.39 -8.74
CA VAL A 102 -3.64 22.62 -8.16
C VAL A 102 -2.32 23.38 -8.26
N LEU A 103 -1.97 23.91 -9.44
CA LEU A 103 -0.72 24.68 -9.60
C LEU A 103 -0.67 25.90 -8.67
N TYR A 104 -1.81 26.56 -8.45
CA TYR A 104 -1.93 27.70 -7.55
C TYR A 104 -1.78 27.29 -6.07
N GLU A 105 -2.56 26.31 -5.61
CA GLU A 105 -2.56 25.88 -4.20
C GLU A 105 -1.23 25.26 -3.76
N PHE A 106 -0.56 24.54 -4.67
CA PHE A 106 0.70 23.85 -4.38
C PHE A 106 1.94 24.70 -4.66
N GLU A 107 1.82 25.93 -5.18
CA GLU A 107 2.97 26.81 -5.40
C GLU A 107 3.72 27.15 -4.11
N LYS A 108 3.01 27.18 -2.98
CA LYS A 108 3.57 27.52 -1.66
C LYS A 108 4.02 26.30 -0.85
N VAL A 109 3.98 25.10 -1.43
CA VAL A 109 4.31 23.84 -0.74
C VAL A 109 5.73 23.40 -1.11
N GLU A 110 6.72 23.90 -0.37
CA GLU A 110 8.15 23.91 -0.76
C GLU A 110 8.79 22.54 -1.11
N ILE A 111 8.45 21.46 -0.39
CA ILE A 111 9.03 20.12 -0.66
C ILE A 111 8.36 19.43 -1.86
N LEU A 112 7.10 19.79 -2.13
CA LEU A 112 6.28 19.07 -3.09
C LEU A 112 6.23 19.87 -4.39
N ASP A 113 6.95 19.37 -5.39
CA ASP A 113 6.92 19.95 -6.73
C ASP A 113 5.48 20.04 -7.28
N LYS A 114 5.02 21.27 -7.51
CA LYS A 114 3.67 21.59 -8.02
C LYS A 114 3.38 20.92 -9.36
N TYR A 115 4.38 20.79 -10.24
CA TYR A 115 4.20 20.10 -11.52
C TYR A 115 4.03 18.60 -11.33
N GLY A 116 4.72 18.02 -10.35
CA GLY A 116 4.51 16.65 -9.93
C GLY A 116 3.12 16.37 -9.34
N VAL A 117 2.46 17.35 -8.71
CA VAL A 117 1.06 17.22 -8.24
C VAL A 117 0.09 17.43 -9.39
N TYR A 118 0.35 18.42 -10.25
CA TYR A 118 -0.40 18.60 -11.50
C TYR A 118 -0.43 17.31 -12.34
N GLN A 119 0.73 16.66 -12.51
CA GLN A 119 0.83 15.44 -13.29
C GLN A 119 0.05 14.30 -12.63
N LEU A 120 0.09 14.18 -11.30
CA LEU A 120 -0.71 13.19 -10.56
C LEU A 120 -2.20 13.35 -10.87
N PHE A 121 -2.73 14.57 -10.89
CA PHE A 121 -4.13 14.82 -11.24
C PHE A 121 -4.43 14.51 -12.70
N LYS A 122 -3.51 14.84 -13.62
CA LYS A 122 -3.65 14.51 -15.04
C LYS A 122 -3.65 13.00 -15.28
N ASP A 123 -2.76 12.27 -14.62
CA ASP A 123 -2.67 10.81 -14.72
C ASP A 123 -3.96 10.18 -14.21
N TYR A 124 -4.42 10.58 -13.01
CA TYR A 124 -5.68 10.07 -12.46
C TYR A 124 -6.90 10.39 -13.33
N TYR A 125 -6.91 11.55 -13.98
CA TYR A 125 -7.95 11.88 -14.93
C TYR A 125 -7.96 10.93 -16.13
N ASN A 126 -6.80 10.74 -16.76
CA ASN A 126 -6.68 9.89 -17.95
C ASN A 126 -6.95 8.41 -17.64
N GLU A 127 -6.62 7.95 -16.43
CA GLU A 127 -6.75 6.54 -16.03
C GLU A 127 -8.14 6.19 -15.47
N VAL A 128 -8.82 7.14 -14.81
CA VAL A 128 -10.04 6.84 -14.04
C VAL A 128 -11.16 7.86 -14.29
N LEU A 129 -10.92 9.16 -14.02
CA LEU A 129 -12.04 10.13 -14.03
C LEU A 129 -12.66 10.30 -15.41
N GLN A 130 -11.86 10.24 -16.48
CA GLN A 130 -12.36 10.45 -17.84
C GLN A 130 -13.47 9.44 -18.19
N ASP A 131 -13.24 8.16 -17.89
CA ASP A 131 -14.21 7.10 -18.17
C ASP A 131 -15.42 7.20 -17.24
N ASP A 132 -15.21 7.46 -15.95
CA ASP A 132 -16.31 7.60 -15.00
C ASP A 132 -17.19 8.83 -15.33
N TRP A 133 -16.59 9.96 -15.68
CA TRP A 133 -17.32 11.17 -16.08
C TRP A 133 -18.10 10.94 -17.38
N LEU A 134 -17.56 10.17 -18.31
CA LEU A 134 -18.26 9.80 -19.54
C LEU A 134 -19.50 8.96 -19.22
N LEU A 135 -19.38 7.98 -18.31
CA LEU A 135 -20.51 7.17 -17.87
C LEU A 135 -21.59 8.02 -17.20
N LEU A 136 -21.20 8.93 -16.31
CA LEU A 136 -22.12 9.83 -15.61
C LEU A 136 -22.77 10.85 -16.54
N LEU A 137 -22.04 11.35 -17.54
CA LEU A 137 -22.56 12.26 -18.57
C LEU A 137 -23.73 11.63 -19.35
N PHE A 138 -23.61 10.34 -19.70
CA PHE A 138 -24.63 9.66 -20.49
C PHE A 138 -25.77 9.08 -19.65
N ASN A 139 -25.46 8.59 -18.45
CA ASN A 139 -26.39 7.76 -17.68
C ASN A 139 -26.85 8.40 -16.35
N GLY A 140 -26.21 9.49 -15.92
CA GLY A 140 -26.45 10.14 -14.64
C GLY A 140 -25.96 9.35 -13.43
N PHE A 141 -25.97 9.96 -12.24
CA PHE A 141 -25.48 9.28 -11.03
C PHE A 141 -26.31 8.04 -10.66
N LEU A 142 -27.63 8.07 -10.87
CA LEU A 142 -28.50 6.94 -10.51
C LEU A 142 -28.16 5.63 -11.25
N SER A 143 -27.48 5.69 -12.40
CA SER A 143 -27.09 4.48 -13.13
C SER A 143 -26.04 3.66 -12.40
N ALA A 144 -25.31 4.24 -11.44
CA ALA A 144 -24.30 3.53 -10.66
C ALA A 144 -24.87 2.39 -9.79
N LYS A 145 -26.20 2.32 -9.64
CA LYS A 145 -26.93 1.22 -8.99
C LYS A 145 -27.03 -0.03 -9.86
N GLU A 146 -26.88 0.12 -11.16
CA GLU A 146 -27.05 -0.96 -12.12
C GLU A 146 -25.75 -1.76 -12.27
N LEU A 147 -25.84 -3.07 -12.07
CA LEU A 147 -24.73 -3.99 -12.28
C LEU A 147 -24.88 -4.63 -13.66
N ARG A 148 -23.91 -4.36 -14.54
CA ARG A 148 -23.88 -4.90 -15.89
C ARG A 148 -23.64 -6.41 -15.85
N LYS A 149 -24.52 -7.17 -16.50
CA LYS A 149 -24.35 -8.61 -16.67
C LYS A 149 -23.28 -8.88 -17.73
N LEU A 150 -22.23 -9.59 -17.35
CA LEU A 150 -21.18 -10.03 -18.27
C LEU A 150 -21.67 -11.22 -19.10
N THR A 151 -21.48 -11.13 -20.42
CA THR A 151 -21.80 -12.20 -21.35
C THR A 151 -20.51 -12.81 -21.87
N PRO A 152 -20.26 -14.12 -21.68
CA PRO A 152 -19.03 -14.73 -22.13
C PRO A 152 -19.01 -14.87 -23.66
N LEU A 153 -17.85 -14.63 -24.24
CA LEU A 153 -17.54 -15.12 -25.58
C LEU A 153 -17.33 -16.62 -25.50
N LYS A 154 -17.89 -17.35 -26.46
CA LYS A 154 -17.64 -18.80 -26.59
C LYS A 154 -16.48 -19.01 -27.54
N ASP A 155 -15.44 -19.69 -27.07
CA ASP A 155 -14.37 -20.15 -27.95
C ASP A 155 -14.83 -21.35 -28.81
N LYS A 156 -13.94 -21.82 -29.71
CA LYS A 156 -14.20 -22.99 -30.58
C LYS A 156 -14.51 -24.27 -29.78
N ASN A 157 -14.13 -24.32 -28.51
CA ASN A 157 -14.35 -25.44 -27.59
C ASN A 157 -15.58 -25.24 -26.68
N LYS A 158 -16.41 -24.21 -26.93
CA LYS A 158 -17.55 -23.80 -26.10
C LYS A 158 -17.17 -23.40 -24.66
N LYS A 159 -15.89 -23.13 -24.38
CA LYS A 159 -15.46 -22.59 -23.09
C LYS A 159 -15.86 -21.12 -23.01
N ALA A 160 -16.43 -20.73 -21.87
CA ALA A 160 -16.77 -19.35 -21.58
C ALA A 160 -15.48 -18.55 -21.36
N ASN A 161 -15.29 -17.48 -22.14
CA ASN A 161 -14.23 -16.51 -21.94
C ASN A 161 -14.83 -15.14 -21.69
N TYR A 162 -14.53 -14.54 -20.54
CA TYR A 162 -14.99 -13.19 -20.19
C TYR A 162 -13.88 -12.20 -20.54
N LEU A 163 -14.24 -11.07 -21.15
CA LEU A 163 -13.28 -10.02 -21.51
C LEU A 163 -12.86 -9.19 -20.29
N GLU A 164 -13.64 -9.25 -19.21
CA GLU A 164 -13.47 -8.47 -17.99
C GLU A 164 -13.64 -9.40 -16.79
N GLU A 165 -12.92 -9.12 -15.70
CA GLU A 165 -13.11 -9.84 -14.44
C GLU A 165 -14.41 -9.40 -13.75
N PRO A 166 -15.28 -10.34 -13.34
CA PRO A 166 -16.52 -10.04 -12.65
C PRO A 166 -16.26 -9.46 -11.26
N ASP A 167 -17.08 -8.51 -10.83
CA ASP A 167 -17.12 -8.09 -9.44
C ASP A 167 -17.94 -9.08 -8.60
N PHE A 168 -19.04 -9.61 -9.15
CA PHE A 168 -19.90 -10.58 -8.45
C PHE A 168 -20.21 -11.79 -9.32
N ILE A 169 -20.29 -12.96 -8.69
CA ILE A 169 -20.76 -14.21 -9.30
C ILE A 169 -21.94 -14.73 -8.48
N ILE A 170 -23.16 -14.45 -8.94
CA ILE A 170 -24.39 -14.83 -8.24
C ILE A 170 -25.12 -15.87 -9.09
N GLN A 171 -25.32 -17.08 -8.54
CA GLN A 171 -26.03 -18.17 -9.24
C GLN A 171 -25.51 -18.43 -10.67
N LYS A 172 -24.18 -18.48 -10.84
CA LYS A 172 -23.48 -18.63 -12.14
C LYS A 172 -23.71 -17.48 -13.13
N THR A 173 -24.28 -16.36 -12.68
CA THR A 173 -24.35 -15.11 -13.44
C THR A 173 -23.25 -14.17 -12.97
N TYR A 174 -22.56 -13.56 -13.92
CA TYR A 174 -21.38 -12.75 -13.72
C TYR A 174 -21.79 -11.29 -13.89
N TYR A 175 -21.43 -10.45 -12.92
CA TYR A 175 -21.80 -9.04 -12.89
C TYR A 175 -20.57 -8.16 -12.71
N LYS A 176 -20.61 -6.97 -13.32
CA LYS A 176 -19.61 -5.91 -13.18
C LYS A 176 -20.30 -4.62 -12.76
N SER A 177 -19.70 -3.91 -11.83
CA SER A 177 -20.03 -2.52 -11.53
C SER A 177 -19.14 -1.62 -12.37
N ASP A 178 -19.75 -0.72 -13.13
CA ASP A 178 -18.99 0.18 -14.02
C ASP A 178 -18.47 1.43 -13.27
N LEU A 179 -19.09 1.83 -12.15
CA LEU A 179 -18.76 3.07 -11.43
C LEU A 179 -18.31 2.86 -9.98
N ILE A 180 -19.09 2.14 -9.16
CA ILE A 180 -18.80 1.99 -7.72
C ILE A 180 -18.12 0.64 -7.48
N PRO A 181 -16.85 0.59 -7.06
CA PRO A 181 -16.19 -0.68 -6.71
C PRO A 181 -16.87 -1.40 -5.54
N LYS A 182 -16.95 -2.75 -5.60
CA LYS A 182 -17.65 -3.56 -4.58
C LYS A 182 -17.06 -3.43 -3.18
N ASN A 183 -15.76 -3.15 -3.07
CA ASN A 183 -15.09 -2.95 -1.79
C ASN A 183 -15.58 -1.69 -1.08
N LEU A 184 -15.95 -0.63 -1.81
CA LEU A 184 -16.50 0.58 -1.19
C LEU A 184 -17.87 0.30 -0.56
N ILE A 185 -18.70 -0.51 -1.22
CA ILE A 185 -19.98 -0.97 -0.65
C ILE A 185 -19.77 -1.74 0.64
N LYS A 186 -18.81 -2.69 0.65
CA LYS A 186 -18.48 -3.47 1.86
C LYS A 186 -17.97 -2.58 2.98
N GLN A 187 -17.05 -1.67 2.69
CA GLN A 187 -16.46 -0.77 3.69
C GLN A 187 -17.51 0.15 4.31
N ARG A 188 -18.42 0.68 3.50
CA ARG A 188 -19.39 1.68 3.97
C ARG A 188 -20.60 1.07 4.68
N PHE A 189 -21.12 -0.05 4.20
CA PHE A 189 -22.39 -0.61 4.69
C PHE A 189 -22.23 -1.89 5.51
N PHE A 190 -21.09 -2.57 5.42
CA PHE A 190 -20.87 -3.90 6.00
C PHE A 190 -19.52 -3.99 6.70
N GLU A 191 -19.10 -2.92 7.38
CA GLU A 191 -17.81 -2.84 8.08
C GLU A 191 -17.65 -3.98 9.11
N LYS A 192 -18.74 -4.31 9.82
CA LYS A 192 -18.73 -5.39 10.84
C LYS A 192 -18.49 -6.75 10.20
N GLU A 193 -19.21 -7.06 9.13
CA GLU A 193 -19.04 -8.31 8.39
C GLU A 193 -17.68 -8.38 7.68
N ALA A 194 -17.15 -7.26 7.20
CA ALA A 194 -15.80 -7.18 6.65
C ALA A 194 -14.73 -7.50 7.71
N LYS A 195 -14.87 -6.97 8.93
CA LYS A 195 -13.99 -7.28 10.06
C LYS A 195 -14.12 -8.74 10.50
N GLU A 196 -15.34 -9.27 10.59
CA GLU A 196 -15.56 -10.69 10.91
C GLU A 196 -14.88 -11.59 9.86
N LEU A 197 -14.95 -11.24 8.58
CA LEU A 197 -14.27 -11.97 7.52
C LEU A 197 -12.74 -11.92 7.67
N GLU A 198 -12.19 -10.75 8.02
CA GLU A 198 -10.76 -10.58 8.31
C GLU A 198 -10.31 -11.43 9.50
N GLU A 199 -11.09 -11.47 10.58
CA GLU A 199 -10.83 -12.33 11.75
C GLU A 199 -10.84 -13.81 11.37
N LEU A 200 -11.80 -14.25 10.53
CA LEU A 200 -11.85 -15.62 10.02
C LEU A 200 -10.68 -15.95 9.08
N GLU A 201 -10.22 -14.99 8.27
CA GLU A 201 -9.03 -15.12 7.43
C GLU A 201 -7.77 -15.28 8.29
N ASN A 202 -7.60 -14.46 9.32
CA ASN A 202 -6.49 -14.58 10.26
C ASN A 202 -6.51 -15.92 11.01
N ALA A 203 -7.68 -16.33 11.51
CA ALA A 203 -7.83 -17.63 12.16
C ALA A 203 -7.53 -18.80 11.21
N LEU A 204 -7.91 -18.70 9.93
CA LEU A 204 -7.55 -19.70 8.92
C LEU A 204 -6.03 -19.75 8.73
N ASN A 205 -5.38 -18.59 8.51
CA ASN A 205 -3.93 -18.49 8.32
C ASN A 205 -3.17 -19.09 9.51
N GLU A 206 -3.61 -18.85 10.75
CA GLU A 206 -3.04 -19.48 11.94
C GLU A 206 -3.17 -21.01 11.92
N LYS A 207 -4.32 -21.56 11.52
CA LYS A 207 -4.49 -23.03 11.42
C LYS A 207 -3.72 -23.62 10.25
N GLU A 208 -3.52 -22.88 9.17
CA GLU A 208 -2.65 -23.29 8.06
C GLU A 208 -1.19 -23.36 8.52
N ALA A 209 -0.68 -22.30 9.16
CA ALA A 209 0.68 -22.28 9.70
C ALA A 209 0.94 -23.42 10.70
N LEU A 210 0.01 -23.65 11.65
CA LEU A 210 0.15 -24.76 12.62
C LEU A 210 0.13 -26.14 11.96
N LEU A 211 -0.66 -26.32 10.89
CA LEU A 211 -0.66 -27.58 10.15
C LEU A 211 0.64 -27.73 9.38
N ASP A 212 1.09 -26.70 8.67
CA ASP A 212 2.29 -26.74 7.85
C ASP A 212 3.54 -27.00 8.70
N GLU A 213 3.69 -26.30 9.84
CA GLU A 213 4.76 -26.55 10.82
C GLU A 213 4.75 -28.01 11.31
N PHE A 214 3.58 -28.52 11.71
CA PHE A 214 3.46 -29.90 12.17
C PHE A 214 3.78 -30.93 11.07
N ILE A 215 3.38 -30.67 9.83
CA ILE A 215 3.70 -31.56 8.71
C ILE A 215 5.21 -31.51 8.43
N GLU A 216 5.83 -30.33 8.39
CA GLU A 216 7.26 -30.17 8.14
C GLU A 216 8.13 -30.91 9.18
N GLU A 217 7.81 -30.80 10.47
CA GLU A 217 8.51 -31.50 11.56
C GLU A 217 8.54 -33.03 11.39
N HIS A 218 7.52 -33.58 10.73
CA HIS A 218 7.32 -35.02 10.53
C HIS A 218 7.52 -35.47 9.07
N SER A 219 8.14 -34.64 8.21
CA SER A 219 8.38 -34.91 6.78
C SER A 219 9.86 -35.16 6.42
N ASN A 220 10.73 -35.44 7.39
CA ASN A 220 12.12 -35.85 7.13
C ASN A 220 12.17 -37.26 6.48
N GLU A 221 13.33 -37.72 6.02
CA GLU A 221 13.48 -39.02 5.30
C GLU A 221 12.99 -40.25 6.10
N GLU A 222 12.92 -40.15 7.43
CA GLU A 222 12.40 -41.19 8.33
C GLU A 222 10.98 -40.84 8.86
N GLY A 223 10.43 -39.73 8.39
CA GLY A 223 9.22 -39.09 8.89
C GLY A 223 7.97 -39.66 8.25
N LEU A 224 6.90 -39.72 9.03
CA LEU A 224 5.64 -40.34 8.64
C LEU A 224 4.94 -39.64 7.46
N PHE A 225 5.27 -38.36 7.22
CA PHE A 225 4.72 -37.58 6.12
C PHE A 225 5.66 -37.44 4.92
N TYR A 226 6.82 -38.11 4.91
CA TYR A 226 7.74 -38.10 3.78
C TYR A 226 7.03 -38.55 2.49
N GLU A 227 7.01 -37.67 1.48
CA GLU A 227 6.32 -37.84 0.20
C GLU A 227 4.79 -38.12 0.31
N LEU A 228 4.20 -37.95 1.49
CA LEU A 228 2.79 -38.23 1.73
C LEU A 228 1.92 -37.03 1.35
N LYS A 229 0.96 -37.24 0.47
CA LYS A 229 -0.04 -36.21 0.17
C LYS A 229 -1.02 -36.05 1.33
N ILE A 230 -0.87 -34.95 2.08
CA ILE A 230 -1.74 -34.65 3.22
C ILE A 230 -3.15 -34.30 2.76
N ASN A 231 -4.09 -35.18 3.06
CA ASN A 231 -5.52 -34.95 2.94
C ASN A 231 -6.29 -35.90 3.88
N GLU A 232 -7.55 -35.58 4.13
CA GLU A 232 -8.37 -36.27 5.14
C GLU A 232 -8.51 -37.77 4.88
N SER A 233 -8.67 -38.18 3.61
CA SER A 233 -8.81 -39.58 3.22
C SER A 233 -7.53 -40.37 3.48
N VAL A 234 -6.38 -39.80 3.11
CA VAL A 234 -5.06 -40.41 3.30
C VAL A 234 -4.74 -40.55 4.80
N LEU A 235 -4.87 -39.47 5.58
CA LEU A 235 -4.60 -39.52 7.02
C LEU A 235 -5.50 -40.53 7.75
N LYS A 236 -6.79 -40.63 7.38
CA LYS A 236 -7.72 -41.63 7.95
C LYS A 236 -7.35 -43.06 7.57
N LYS A 237 -6.80 -43.28 6.38
CA LYS A 237 -6.32 -44.60 5.94
C LYS A 237 -5.05 -44.99 6.69
N GLU A 238 -4.06 -44.10 6.75
CA GLU A 238 -2.81 -44.35 7.47
C GLU A 238 -3.08 -44.57 8.96
N LEU A 239 -3.98 -43.80 9.58
CA LEU A 239 -4.34 -44.00 10.98
C LEU A 239 -4.96 -45.38 11.27
N LYS A 240 -5.69 -45.96 10.31
CA LYS A 240 -6.25 -47.32 10.44
C LYS A 240 -5.18 -48.40 10.30
N ASN A 241 -4.18 -48.15 9.47
CA ASN A 241 -3.10 -49.11 9.18
C ASN A 241 -1.94 -49.01 10.17
N ALA A 242 -1.81 -47.88 10.86
CA ALA A 242 -0.79 -47.66 11.86
C ALA A 242 -0.90 -48.72 12.96
N THR A 243 0.22 -49.36 13.28
CA THR A 243 0.32 -50.34 14.36
C THR A 243 0.98 -49.70 15.59
N ASP A 244 2.01 -48.89 15.35
CA ASP A 244 2.74 -48.13 16.36
C ASP A 244 1.88 -47.06 17.05
N LEU A 245 2.14 -46.83 18.33
CA LEU A 245 1.38 -45.88 19.15
C LEU A 245 1.77 -44.42 18.90
N GLU A 246 3.03 -44.16 18.56
CA GLU A 246 3.53 -42.82 18.29
C GLU A 246 3.06 -42.33 16.92
N ASP A 247 3.15 -43.18 15.90
CA ASP A 247 2.59 -42.93 14.57
C ASP A 247 1.10 -42.60 14.63
N LYS A 248 0.35 -43.35 15.45
CA LYS A 248 -1.08 -43.08 15.69
C LYS A 248 -1.33 -41.72 16.32
N LYS A 249 -0.45 -41.23 17.21
CA LYS A 249 -0.60 -39.90 17.80
C LYS A 249 -0.32 -38.83 16.76
N ILE A 250 0.78 -38.96 16.02
CA ILE A 250 1.16 -38.01 14.95
C ILE A 250 0.03 -37.89 13.92
N LEU A 251 -0.47 -39.03 13.44
CA LEU A 251 -1.59 -39.09 12.48
C LEU A 251 -2.89 -38.49 13.04
N LYS A 252 -3.20 -38.70 14.32
CA LYS A 252 -4.38 -38.10 14.97
C LYS A 252 -4.23 -36.59 15.10
N THR A 253 -3.05 -36.10 15.47
CA THR A 253 -2.78 -34.67 15.61
C THR A 253 -2.87 -33.98 14.24
N ALA A 254 -2.21 -34.52 13.20
CA ALA A 254 -2.33 -33.99 11.84
C ALA A 254 -3.78 -34.00 11.34
N LEU A 255 -4.54 -35.08 11.60
CA LEU A 255 -5.95 -35.14 11.22
C LEU A 255 -6.78 -34.06 11.93
N ALA A 256 -6.56 -33.85 13.24
CA ALA A 256 -7.26 -32.83 14.00
C ALA A 256 -6.93 -31.41 13.52
N LEU A 257 -5.65 -31.12 13.23
CA LEU A 257 -5.20 -29.84 12.67
C LEU A 257 -5.81 -29.60 11.28
N LEU A 258 -5.82 -30.62 10.42
CA LEU A 258 -6.43 -30.54 9.09
C LEU A 258 -7.95 -30.34 9.17
N GLU A 259 -8.65 -31.04 10.07
CA GLU A 259 -10.09 -30.86 10.29
C GLU A 259 -10.40 -29.45 10.83
N ALA A 260 -9.55 -28.91 11.73
CA ALA A 260 -9.68 -27.55 12.23
C ALA A 260 -9.47 -26.49 11.12
N LYS A 261 -8.41 -26.63 10.31
CA LYS A 261 -8.18 -25.81 9.11
C LYS A 261 -9.40 -25.85 8.17
N ASN A 262 -9.88 -27.05 7.83
CA ASN A 262 -11.01 -27.21 6.92
C ASN A 262 -12.30 -26.60 7.48
N LYS A 263 -12.51 -26.65 8.79
CA LYS A 263 -13.63 -25.98 9.45
C LYS A 263 -13.51 -24.45 9.36
N ALA A 264 -12.33 -23.90 9.65
CA ALA A 264 -12.07 -22.46 9.51
C ALA A 264 -12.28 -22.00 8.07
N LEU A 265 -11.77 -22.74 7.08
CA LEU A 265 -11.98 -22.47 5.65
C LEU A 265 -13.46 -22.46 5.27
N LYS A 266 -14.25 -23.43 5.76
CA LYS A 266 -15.70 -23.46 5.53
C LYS A 266 -16.41 -22.24 6.13
N MET A 267 -16.04 -21.84 7.35
CA MET A 267 -16.61 -20.66 8.00
C MET A 267 -16.27 -19.38 7.24
N LYS A 268 -15.00 -19.22 6.85
CA LYS A 268 -14.52 -18.10 6.03
C LYS A 268 -15.25 -18.01 4.69
N ASN A 269 -15.36 -19.13 3.97
CA ASN A 269 -16.03 -19.16 2.67
C ASN A 269 -17.51 -18.81 2.78
N LYS A 270 -18.18 -19.32 3.81
CA LYS A 270 -19.58 -18.97 4.08
C LYS A 270 -19.75 -17.47 4.37
N ALA A 271 -18.93 -16.90 5.27
CA ALA A 271 -18.97 -15.47 5.58
C ALA A 271 -18.67 -14.60 4.34
N TYR A 272 -17.70 -15.02 3.51
CA TYR A 272 -17.38 -14.37 2.24
C TYR A 272 -18.57 -14.37 1.28
N GLU A 273 -19.22 -15.52 1.07
CA GLU A 273 -20.39 -15.65 0.19
C GLU A 273 -21.57 -14.80 0.69
N GLU A 274 -21.82 -14.78 2.00
CA GLU A 274 -22.86 -13.94 2.62
C GLU A 274 -22.58 -12.45 2.43
N LEU A 275 -21.34 -12.01 2.64
CA LEU A 275 -20.93 -10.63 2.43
C LEU A 275 -21.00 -10.21 0.95
N GLU A 276 -20.56 -11.06 0.02
CA GLU A 276 -20.69 -10.81 -1.43
C GLU A 276 -22.16 -10.66 -1.83
N LEU A 277 -23.06 -11.50 -1.31
CA LEU A 277 -24.49 -11.42 -1.60
C LEU A 277 -25.13 -10.16 -1.02
N LYS A 278 -24.79 -9.79 0.23
CA LYS A 278 -25.24 -8.54 0.85
C LYS A 278 -24.78 -7.32 0.05
N ALA A 279 -23.50 -7.27 -0.31
CA ALA A 279 -22.94 -6.19 -1.11
C ALA A 279 -23.59 -6.08 -2.48
N PHE A 280 -23.83 -7.21 -3.17
CA PHE A 280 -24.55 -7.25 -4.44
C PHE A 280 -25.95 -6.65 -4.34
N HIS A 281 -26.72 -7.01 -3.30
CA HIS A 281 -28.06 -6.47 -3.10
C HIS A 281 -28.07 -4.99 -2.71
N GLN A 282 -27.03 -4.52 -2.02
CA GLN A 282 -26.96 -3.13 -1.56
C GLN A 282 -26.91 -2.11 -2.71
N TYR A 283 -26.35 -2.44 -3.88
CA TYR A 283 -26.35 -1.54 -5.05
C TYR A 283 -27.75 -1.02 -5.40
N LYS A 284 -28.77 -1.88 -5.33
CA LYS A 284 -30.16 -1.50 -5.63
C LYS A 284 -30.79 -0.61 -4.56
N ASN A 285 -30.25 -0.61 -3.35
CA ASN A 285 -30.76 0.18 -2.23
C ASN A 285 -30.09 1.55 -2.10
N LEU A 286 -28.98 1.79 -2.82
CA LEU A 286 -28.25 3.05 -2.73
C LEU A 286 -29.13 4.26 -3.05
N GLU A 287 -29.04 5.27 -2.19
CA GLU A 287 -29.66 6.58 -2.41
C GLU A 287 -28.74 7.49 -3.20
N ILE A 288 -29.30 8.53 -3.82
CA ILE A 288 -28.52 9.43 -4.71
C ILE A 288 -27.35 10.11 -3.99
N ASN A 289 -27.53 10.53 -2.74
CA ASN A 289 -26.45 11.15 -1.96
C ASN A 289 -25.38 10.13 -1.58
N GLU A 290 -25.76 8.90 -1.24
CA GLU A 290 -24.81 7.82 -0.96
C GLU A 290 -23.99 7.46 -2.20
N ILE A 291 -24.62 7.44 -3.38
CA ILE A 291 -23.94 7.23 -4.66
C ILE A 291 -22.91 8.33 -4.91
N LYS A 292 -23.31 9.59 -4.74
CA LYS A 292 -22.43 10.75 -4.93
C LYS A 292 -21.25 10.68 -3.98
N ASP A 293 -21.47 10.40 -2.70
CA ASP A 293 -20.38 10.24 -1.74
C ASP A 293 -19.46 9.05 -2.10
N LEU A 294 -20.02 7.88 -2.46
CA LEU A 294 -19.22 6.69 -2.83
C LEU A 294 -18.31 6.96 -4.03
N ILE A 295 -18.82 7.69 -5.03
CA ILE A 295 -18.09 7.99 -6.25
C ILE A 295 -17.11 9.15 -6.03
N ILE A 296 -17.60 10.27 -5.50
CA ILE A 296 -16.80 11.49 -5.37
C ILE A 296 -15.85 11.37 -4.19
N GLN A 297 -16.37 11.14 -2.98
CA GLN A 297 -15.56 11.13 -1.76
C GLN A 297 -14.72 9.85 -1.68
N ASP A 298 -15.37 8.68 -1.72
CA ASP A 298 -14.72 7.42 -1.35
C ASP A 298 -13.87 6.82 -2.48
N LYS A 299 -14.26 7.02 -3.75
CA LYS A 299 -13.50 6.59 -4.93
C LYS A 299 -12.53 7.68 -5.38
N TRP A 300 -12.99 8.84 -5.81
CA TRP A 300 -12.15 9.83 -6.49
C TRP A 300 -11.22 10.61 -5.56
N LEU A 301 -11.79 11.33 -4.60
CA LEU A 301 -11.04 12.20 -3.70
C LEU A 301 -10.09 11.39 -2.82
N ASN A 302 -10.56 10.25 -2.29
CA ASN A 302 -9.70 9.36 -1.50
C ASN A 302 -8.55 8.79 -2.35
N SER A 303 -8.76 8.43 -3.62
CA SER A 303 -7.67 7.96 -4.49
C SER A 303 -6.63 9.06 -4.74
N LEU A 304 -7.07 10.28 -5.05
CA LEU A 304 -6.19 11.44 -5.23
C LEU A 304 -5.42 11.76 -3.95
N LYS A 305 -6.09 11.74 -2.80
CA LYS A 305 -5.48 11.96 -1.49
C LYS A 305 -4.43 10.89 -1.19
N ASN A 306 -4.75 9.61 -1.38
CA ASN A 306 -3.79 8.52 -1.19
C ASN A 306 -2.61 8.60 -2.15
N ALA A 307 -2.82 9.00 -3.41
CA ALA A 307 -1.74 9.23 -4.36
C ALA A 307 -0.82 10.38 -3.91
N LEU A 308 -1.39 11.45 -3.35
CA LEU A 308 -0.67 12.59 -2.78
C LEU A 308 0.16 12.16 -1.55
N GLU A 309 -0.45 11.41 -0.64
CA GLU A 309 0.22 10.81 0.53
C GLU A 309 1.40 9.93 0.12
N ASN A 310 1.20 9.05 -0.88
CA ASN A 310 2.26 8.22 -1.42
C ASN A 310 3.39 9.06 -2.03
N LYS A 311 3.07 10.20 -2.65
CA LYS A 311 4.08 11.13 -3.18
C LYS A 311 4.90 11.76 -2.06
N ILE A 312 4.27 12.16 -0.96
CA ILE A 312 4.94 12.65 0.25
C ILE A 312 5.87 11.56 0.81
N LEU A 313 5.36 10.35 1.02
CA LEU A 313 6.13 9.22 1.54
C LEU A 313 7.34 8.89 0.66
N LYS A 314 7.19 8.92 -0.67
CA LYS A 314 8.31 8.72 -1.61
C LYS A 314 9.41 9.78 -1.42
N ARG A 315 9.05 11.05 -1.20
CA ARG A 315 10.02 12.12 -0.95
C ARG A 315 10.73 11.96 0.38
N ILE A 316 10.00 11.62 1.45
CA ILE A 316 10.60 11.35 2.76
C ILE A 316 11.51 10.13 2.73
N ASN A 317 11.12 9.05 2.04
CA ASN A 317 11.96 7.88 1.86
C ASN A 317 13.24 8.23 1.09
N ALA A 318 13.15 9.03 0.01
CA ALA A 318 14.32 9.47 -0.74
C ALA A 318 15.29 10.30 0.12
N LEU A 319 14.77 11.24 0.93
CA LEU A 319 15.58 12.01 1.88
C LEU A 319 16.24 11.08 2.91
N THR A 320 15.49 10.14 3.47
CA THR A 320 15.99 9.19 4.47
C THR A 320 17.11 8.33 3.89
N SER A 321 16.93 7.77 2.69
CA SER A 321 17.96 6.96 2.01
C SER A 321 19.22 7.76 1.74
N ALA A 322 19.08 8.99 1.24
CA ALA A 322 20.21 9.88 0.99
C ALA A 322 21.02 10.19 2.27
N ILE A 323 20.33 10.54 3.36
CA ILE A 323 20.99 10.82 4.65
C ILE A 323 21.70 9.55 5.17
N ASN A 324 21.05 8.39 5.09
CA ASN A 324 21.66 7.12 5.50
C ASN A 324 22.90 6.80 4.66
N GLU A 325 22.87 7.02 3.35
CA GLU A 325 24.01 6.80 2.47
C GLU A 325 25.20 7.68 2.85
N ILE A 326 24.97 8.97 3.10
CA ILE A 326 26.00 9.88 3.63
C ILE A 326 26.58 9.33 4.94
N ILE A 327 25.71 8.97 5.89
CA ILE A 327 26.16 8.45 7.19
C ILE A 327 27.01 7.18 7.03
N GLN A 328 26.58 6.23 6.20
CA GLN A 328 27.29 4.97 5.98
C GLN A 328 28.64 5.20 5.32
N THR A 329 28.71 6.04 4.29
CA THR A 329 29.98 6.36 3.62
C THR A 329 31.01 6.90 4.61
N TYR A 330 30.64 7.89 5.43
CA TYR A 330 31.59 8.47 6.38
C TYR A 330 31.88 7.58 7.59
N SER A 331 30.94 6.72 7.99
CA SER A 331 31.18 5.74 9.05
C SER A 331 32.18 4.67 8.59
N ASN A 332 32.04 4.17 7.35
CA ASN A 332 32.95 3.19 6.77
C ASN A 332 34.35 3.77 6.56
N SER A 333 34.45 4.99 6.02
CA SER A 333 35.75 5.66 5.86
C SER A 333 36.47 5.88 7.20
N LEU A 334 35.73 6.17 8.28
CA LEU A 334 36.32 6.30 9.60
C LEU A 334 36.88 4.96 10.12
N LEU A 335 36.14 3.86 9.92
CA LEU A 335 36.59 2.52 10.31
C LEU A 335 37.83 2.06 9.52
N GLU A 336 37.90 2.40 8.23
CA GLU A 336 39.08 2.13 7.39
C GLU A 336 40.30 2.92 7.89
N LEU A 337 40.13 4.22 8.18
CA LEU A 337 41.21 5.04 8.73
C LEU A 337 41.69 4.53 10.10
N ASP A 338 40.78 4.13 10.99
CA ASP A 338 41.15 3.55 12.29
C ASP A 338 41.96 2.25 12.14
N LYS A 339 41.66 1.46 11.11
CA LYS A 339 42.43 0.25 10.77
C LYS A 339 43.82 0.61 10.25
N GLU A 340 43.91 1.55 9.31
CA GLU A 340 45.19 2.03 8.76
C GLU A 340 46.09 2.65 9.85
N VAL A 341 45.51 3.41 10.77
CA VAL A 341 46.21 3.99 11.92
C VAL A 341 46.77 2.88 12.81
N LYS A 342 45.96 1.89 13.20
CA LYS A 342 46.41 0.74 14.01
C LYS A 342 47.51 -0.07 13.32
N GLU A 343 47.41 -0.28 12.01
CA GLU A 343 48.45 -0.97 11.23
C GLU A 343 49.76 -0.16 11.19
N SER A 344 49.66 1.16 11.04
CA SER A 344 50.81 2.06 11.01
C SER A 344 51.47 2.20 12.38
N GLU A 345 50.68 2.32 13.45
CA GLU A 345 51.15 2.27 14.84
C GLU A 345 51.86 0.95 15.13
N SER A 346 51.31 -0.18 14.70
CA SER A 346 51.93 -1.50 14.86
C SER A 346 53.29 -1.57 14.17
N LYS A 347 53.40 -1.07 12.93
CA LYS A 347 54.68 -0.98 12.19
C LYS A 347 55.68 -0.06 12.90
N VAL A 348 55.25 1.10 13.37
CA VAL A 348 56.14 2.02 14.11
C VAL A 348 56.66 1.36 15.38
N LEU A 349 55.80 0.67 16.14
CA LEU A 349 56.20 -0.08 17.34
C LEU A 349 57.20 -1.20 17.02
N GLU A 350 57.02 -1.92 15.91
CA GLU A 350 57.97 -2.94 15.45
C GLU A 350 59.32 -2.32 15.09
N HIS A 351 59.34 -1.23 14.31
CA HIS A 351 60.57 -0.53 13.95
C HIS A 351 61.30 0.05 15.18
N LEU A 352 60.57 0.54 16.19
CA LEU A 352 61.17 1.03 17.43
C LEU A 352 61.78 -0.09 18.29
N LYS A 353 61.20 -1.29 18.25
CA LYS A 353 61.81 -2.50 18.86
C LYS A 353 63.09 -2.90 18.12
N ASP A 354 63.07 -2.90 16.79
CA ASP A 354 64.26 -3.24 15.98
C ASP A 354 65.42 -2.26 16.20
N LEU A 355 65.11 -0.98 16.46
CA LEU A 355 66.09 0.05 16.80
C LEU A 355 66.56 0.00 18.26
N GLY A 356 66.05 -0.93 19.08
CA GLY A 356 66.40 -1.08 20.49
C GLY A 356 65.92 0.07 21.39
N LEU A 357 64.94 0.86 20.90
CA LEU A 357 64.36 2.00 21.62
C LEU A 357 63.11 1.61 22.42
N MET A 358 62.58 0.41 22.22
CA MET A 358 61.53 -0.20 23.02
C MET A 358 61.99 -1.58 23.50
N GLY A 359 61.99 -1.77 24.82
CA GLY A 359 62.34 -3.03 25.49
C GLY A 359 61.21 -4.06 25.47
#